data_AF-A0A2E6XGE5-F1
#
_entry.id   AF-A0A2E6XGE5-F1
#
_cell.length_a   1.000
_cell.length_b   1.000
_cell.length_c   1.000
_cell.angle_alpha   90.00
_cell.angle_beta   90.00
_cell.angle_gamma   90.00
#
_symmetry.space_group_name_H-M   'P 1'
#
loop_
_entity.id
_entity.type
_entity.pdbx_description
1 polymer ?
#
loop_
_entity_poly.entity_id
_entity_poly.type
_entity_poly.pdbx_seq_one_letter_code
_entity_poly.pdbx_strand_id
1 'polypeptide(L)'
;MTGIITSATDEHLRALPKVELHCHVEGATRAATVKDLAAINDVDLSVDDPAELFRFTSLNQFLEIYDVVCRCLRTADDYRRITYEALEDGVRAGVRYREMFFSPGFAIRLGVPMETVWAGVSAGVKDARHDLDI
;
A
#
# COMPACT_ATOMS: atom_id res chain seq x y z
N MET A 1 31.96 2.37 33.68
CA MET A 1 30.59 1.89 33.42
C MET A 1 30.44 1.68 31.93
N THR A 2 30.65 0.45 31.45
CA THR A 2 30.38 0.10 30.06
C THR A 2 28.88 -0.14 29.97
N GLY A 3 28.13 0.83 29.47
CA GLY A 3 26.69 0.69 29.27
C GLY A 3 26.45 -0.46 28.29
N ILE A 4 25.69 -1.46 28.72
CA ILE A 4 25.20 -2.52 27.83
C ILE A 4 24.26 -1.81 26.84
N ILE A 5 24.70 -1.66 25.58
CA ILE A 5 23.80 -1.28 24.50
C ILE A 5 22.97 -2.52 24.18
N THR A 6 21.78 -2.64 24.76
CA THR A 6 20.81 -3.63 24.32
C THR A 6 20.26 -3.22 22.96
N SER A 7 20.17 -4.15 22.01
CA SER A 7 19.55 -3.91 20.71
C SER A 7 18.09 -3.47 20.88
N ALA A 8 17.62 -2.54 20.04
CA ALA A 8 16.22 -2.15 20.01
C ALA A 8 15.34 -3.37 19.69
N THR A 9 14.20 -3.49 20.37
CA THR A 9 13.16 -4.48 20.07
C THR A 9 12.18 -3.87 19.08
N ASP A 10 11.36 -4.71 18.43
CA ASP A 10 10.29 -4.22 17.56
C ASP A 10 9.29 -3.31 18.29
N GLU A 11 9.07 -3.55 19.59
CA GLU A 11 8.24 -2.68 20.43
C GLU A 11 8.86 -1.28 20.58
N HIS A 12 10.16 -1.21 20.86
CA HIS A 12 10.88 0.07 20.88
C HIS A 12 10.80 0.78 19.52
N LEU A 13 10.97 0.04 18.41
CA LEU A 13 10.88 0.61 17.07
C LEU A 13 9.47 1.13 16.78
N ARG A 14 8.41 0.38 17.08
CA ARG A 14 7.02 0.81 16.88
C ARG A 14 6.64 2.02 17.72
N ALA A 15 7.16 2.14 18.94
CA ALA A 15 6.87 3.26 19.83
C ALA A 15 7.40 4.62 19.34
N LEU A 16 8.41 4.65 18.45
CA LEU A 16 8.92 5.89 17.89
C LEU A 16 7.85 6.62 17.05
N PRO A 17 7.65 7.94 17.20
CA PRO A 17 6.83 8.70 16.27
C PRO A 17 7.57 8.87 14.94
N LYS A 18 7.02 8.34 13.85
CA LYS A 18 7.67 8.32 12.53
C LYS A 18 6.98 9.26 11.55
N VAL A 19 7.78 9.78 10.63
CA VAL A 19 7.34 10.52 9.46
C VAL A 19 7.72 9.68 8.25
N GLU A 20 6.77 9.39 7.37
CA GLU A 20 7.02 8.66 6.13
C GLU A 20 6.75 9.57 4.93
N LEU A 21 7.81 9.95 4.22
CA LEU A 21 7.75 10.91 3.11
C LEU A 21 7.83 10.23 1.74
N HIS A 22 7.89 8.90 1.71
CA HIS A 22 7.99 8.15 0.48
C HIS A 22 7.28 6.81 0.59
N CYS A 23 6.05 6.75 0.09
CA CYS A 23 5.27 5.54 0.01
C CYS A 23 4.31 5.60 -1.18
N HIS A 24 4.45 4.64 -2.10
CA HIS A 24 3.51 4.47 -3.19
C HIS A 24 2.35 3.60 -2.71
N VAL A 25 1.11 4.08 -2.83
CA VAL A 25 -0.08 3.37 -2.32
C VAL A 25 -0.23 2.00 -2.96
N GLU A 26 0.02 1.88 -4.27
CA GLU A 26 -0.05 0.60 -4.97
C GLU A 26 1.02 -0.37 -4.45
N GLY A 27 2.23 0.14 -4.16
CA GLY A 27 3.34 -0.64 -3.61
C GLY A 27 3.16 -1.03 -2.14
N ALA A 28 2.25 -0.38 -1.41
CA ALA A 28 1.89 -0.72 -0.03
C ALA A 28 0.71 -1.71 0.06
N THR A 29 0.20 -2.19 -1.07
CA THR A 29 -0.96 -3.09 -1.09
C THR A 29 -0.60 -4.46 -0.50
N ARG A 30 -1.41 -4.95 0.42
CA ARG A 30 -1.26 -6.28 1.01
C ARG A 30 -1.45 -7.37 -0.03
N ALA A 31 -0.67 -8.45 0.06
CA ALA A 31 -0.82 -9.60 -0.84
C ALA A 31 -2.24 -10.19 -0.84
N ALA A 32 -2.88 -10.31 0.33
CA ALA A 32 -4.26 -10.77 0.45
C ALA A 32 -5.23 -9.84 -0.30
N THR A 33 -5.04 -8.52 -0.19
CA THR A 33 -5.86 -7.53 -0.91
C THR A 33 -5.66 -7.60 -2.42
N VAL A 34 -4.42 -7.83 -2.89
CA VAL A 34 -4.17 -8.08 -4.32
C VAL A 34 -4.96 -9.30 -4.81
N LYS A 35 -4.94 -10.41 -4.06
CA LYS A 35 -5.71 -11.62 -4.39
C LYS A 35 -7.20 -11.35 -4.46
N ASP A 36 -7.75 -10.66 -3.47
CA ASP A 36 -9.17 -10.34 -3.44
C ASP A 36 -9.57 -9.45 -4.63
N LEU A 37 -8.82 -8.38 -4.88
CA LEU A 37 -9.10 -7.44 -5.95
C LEU A 37 -8.90 -8.07 -7.34
N ALA A 38 -7.92 -8.97 -7.49
CA ALA A 38 -7.74 -9.73 -8.71
C ALA A 38 -8.95 -10.61 -9.03
N ALA A 39 -9.52 -11.28 -8.02
CA ALA A 39 -10.74 -12.07 -8.19
C ALA A 39 -11.96 -11.20 -8.50
N ILE A 40 -12.10 -10.04 -7.85
CA ILE A 40 -13.22 -9.10 -8.09
C ILE A 40 -13.16 -8.50 -9.51
N ASN A 41 -11.96 -8.17 -9.98
CA ASN A 41 -11.74 -7.44 -11.22
C ASN A 41 -11.25 -8.33 -12.39
N ASP A 42 -11.41 -9.64 -12.28
CA ASP A 42 -11.09 -10.64 -13.31
C ASP A 42 -9.64 -10.55 -13.84
N VAL A 43 -8.68 -10.51 -12.92
CA VAL A 43 -7.24 -10.49 -13.22
C VAL A 43 -6.61 -11.82 -12.84
N ASP A 44 -6.00 -12.50 -13.79
CA ASP A 44 -5.17 -13.68 -13.53
C ASP A 44 -3.81 -13.25 -12.94
N LEU A 45 -3.50 -13.70 -11.73
CA LEU A 45 -2.23 -13.48 -11.05
C LEU A 45 -1.15 -14.50 -11.44
N SER A 46 -1.54 -15.60 -12.09
CA SER A 46 -0.67 -16.73 -12.43
C SER A 46 0.11 -17.32 -11.24
N VAL A 47 -0.41 -17.15 -10.02
CA VAL A 47 0.10 -17.73 -8.77
C VAL A 47 -1.04 -18.16 -7.86
N ASP A 48 -0.83 -19.21 -7.06
CA ASP A 48 -1.81 -19.71 -6.08
C ASP A 48 -1.77 -18.90 -4.76
N ASP A 49 -0.55 -18.58 -4.31
CA ASP A 49 -0.30 -17.74 -3.14
C ASP A 49 0.16 -16.34 -3.57
N PRO A 50 -0.61 -15.27 -3.27
CA PRO A 50 -0.25 -13.91 -3.65
C PRO A 50 1.03 -13.40 -2.98
N ALA A 51 1.50 -14.03 -1.89
CA ALA A 51 2.78 -13.68 -1.29
C ALA A 51 3.96 -13.97 -2.23
N GLU A 52 3.80 -14.90 -3.17
CA GLU A 52 4.84 -15.24 -4.14
C GLU A 52 5.09 -14.12 -5.14
N LEU A 53 4.10 -13.26 -5.40
CA LEU A 53 4.25 -12.09 -6.24
C LEU A 53 5.32 -11.13 -5.70
N PHE A 54 5.50 -11.04 -4.38
CA PHE A 54 6.37 -10.04 -3.77
C PHE A 54 7.83 -10.48 -3.63
N ARG A 55 8.25 -11.50 -4.39
CA ARG A 55 9.65 -11.96 -4.46
C ARG A 55 10.31 -11.41 -5.72
N PHE A 56 11.24 -10.48 -5.54
CA PHE A 56 11.97 -9.86 -6.65
C PHE A 56 13.44 -9.63 -6.30
N THR A 57 14.28 -9.61 -7.33
CA THR A 57 15.75 -9.42 -7.20
C THR A 57 16.26 -8.18 -7.94
N SER A 58 15.37 -7.46 -8.63
CA SER A 58 15.70 -6.25 -9.36
C SER A 58 14.53 -5.28 -9.38
N LEU A 59 14.83 -4.01 -9.68
CA LEU A 59 13.81 -3.00 -9.89
C LEU A 59 12.87 -3.36 -11.03
N ASN A 60 13.38 -3.93 -12.13
CA ASN A 60 12.54 -4.31 -13.27
C ASN A 60 11.53 -5.40 -12.89
N GLN A 61 11.97 -6.44 -12.17
CA GLN A 61 11.05 -7.46 -11.65
C GLN A 61 10.01 -6.85 -10.69
N PHE A 62 10.45 -5.96 -9.79
CA PHE A 62 9.51 -5.23 -8.93
C PHE A 62 8.47 -4.45 -9.74
N LEU A 63 8.87 -3.78 -10.82
CA LEU A 63 7.95 -3.01 -11.67
C LEU A 63 6.98 -3.90 -12.46
N GLU A 64 7.38 -5.12 -12.84
CA GLU A 64 6.48 -6.12 -13.42
C GLU A 64 5.40 -6.55 -12.41
N ILE A 65 5.79 -6.78 -11.16
CA ILE A 65 4.85 -7.09 -10.06
C ILE A 65 3.95 -5.89 -9.78
N TYR A 66 4.52 -4.68 -9.75
CA TYR A 66 3.78 -3.45 -9.55
C TYR A 66 2.71 -3.23 -10.63
N ASP A 67 3.01 -3.58 -11.88
CA ASP A 67 2.02 -3.60 -12.97
C ASP A 67 0.88 -4.58 -12.70
N VAL A 68 1.19 -5.81 -12.22
CA VAL A 68 0.17 -6.79 -11.81
C VAL A 68 -0.76 -6.20 -10.74
N VAL A 69 -0.20 -5.57 -9.71
CA VAL A 69 -0.99 -4.90 -8.66
C VAL A 69 -1.88 -3.82 -9.26
N CYS A 70 -1.33 -2.94 -10.10
CA CYS A 70 -2.10 -1.88 -10.74
C CYS A 70 -3.23 -2.42 -11.63
N ARG A 71 -3.05 -3.55 -12.31
CA ARG A 71 -4.11 -4.20 -13.10
C ARG A 71 -5.31 -4.63 -12.27
N CYS A 72 -5.12 -4.87 -10.97
CA CYS A 72 -6.19 -5.24 -10.04
C CYS A 72 -7.01 -4.03 -9.56
N LEU A 73 -6.60 -2.79 -9.86
CA LEU A 73 -7.26 -1.57 -9.40
C LEU A 73 -8.10 -0.96 -10.53
N ARG A 74 -9.43 -0.94 -10.38
CA ARG A 74 -10.38 -0.51 -11.42
C ARG A 74 -11.36 0.56 -10.96
N THR A 75 -11.77 0.51 -9.70
CA THR A 75 -12.84 1.34 -9.14
C THR A 75 -12.33 2.27 -8.05
N ALA A 76 -13.10 3.31 -7.71
CA ALA A 76 -12.77 4.19 -6.60
C ALA A 76 -12.71 3.43 -5.26
N ASP A 77 -13.53 2.37 -5.09
CA ASP A 77 -13.51 1.54 -3.89
C ASP A 77 -12.22 0.72 -3.77
N ASP A 78 -11.63 0.27 -4.88
CA ASP A 78 -10.34 -0.42 -4.87
C ASP A 78 -9.25 0.51 -4.34
N TYR A 79 -9.16 1.74 -4.88
CA TYR A 79 -8.22 2.75 -4.42
C TYR A 79 -8.47 3.19 -2.98
N ARG A 80 -9.74 3.30 -2.57
CA ARG A 80 -10.14 3.60 -1.19
C ARG A 80 -9.62 2.55 -0.23
N ARG A 81 -9.84 1.26 -0.55
CA ARG A 81 -9.39 0.13 0.26
C ARG A 81 -7.87 0.14 0.43
N ILE A 82 -7.10 0.17 -0.66
CA ILE A 82 -5.63 0.10 -0.55
C ILE A 82 -5.04 1.32 0.19
N THR A 83 -5.67 2.49 0.06
CA THR A 83 -5.24 3.70 0.77
C THR A 83 -5.51 3.58 2.27
N TYR A 84 -6.72 3.14 2.65
CA TYR A 84 -7.07 2.91 4.04
C TYR A 84 -6.15 1.89 4.69
N GLU A 85 -5.94 0.74 4.05
CA GLU A 85 -5.09 -0.35 4.56
C GLU A 85 -3.64 0.09 4.71
N ALA A 86 -3.10 0.85 3.75
CA ALA A 86 -1.75 1.39 3.85
C ALA A 86 -1.60 2.30 5.07
N LEU A 87 -2.56 3.20 5.32
CA LEU A 87 -2.57 4.10 6.48
C LEU A 87 -2.72 3.31 7.79
N GLU A 88 -3.57 2.30 7.82
CA GLU A 88 -3.75 1.39 8.95
C GLU A 88 -2.43 0.71 9.34
N ASP A 89 -1.67 0.21 8.35
CA ASP A 89 -0.36 -0.39 8.59
C ASP A 89 0.69 0.65 9.03
N GLY A 90 0.61 1.87 8.49
CA GLY A 90 1.43 2.99 8.93
C GLY A 90 1.22 3.32 10.41
N VAL A 91 -0.03 3.41 10.86
CA VAL A 91 -0.37 3.66 12.28
C VAL A 91 0.17 2.55 13.17
N ARG A 92 -0.03 1.28 12.79
CA ARG A 92 0.54 0.12 13.51
C ARG A 92 2.07 0.16 13.59
N ALA A 93 2.72 0.71 12.57
CA ALA A 93 4.16 0.91 12.53
C ALA A 93 4.63 2.17 13.30
N GLY A 94 3.73 2.98 13.86
CA GLY A 94 4.05 4.21 14.61
C GLY A 94 4.24 5.45 13.73
N VAL A 95 3.77 5.43 12.48
CA VAL A 95 3.75 6.61 11.60
C VAL A 95 2.70 7.59 12.09
N ARG A 96 3.10 8.86 12.24
CA ARG A 96 2.25 9.98 12.69
C ARG A 96 2.00 11.02 11.60
N TYR A 97 2.85 11.02 10.57
CA TYR A 97 2.70 11.87 9.41
C TYR A 97 3.14 11.10 8.17
N ARG A 98 2.38 11.23 7.09
CA ARG A 98 2.68 10.55 5.83
C ARG A 98 2.37 11.43 4.62
N GLU A 99 3.29 11.43 3.67
CA GLU A 99 3.08 11.93 2.31
C GLU A 99 3.10 10.73 1.35
N MET A 100 1.96 10.46 0.71
CA MET A 100 1.77 9.30 -0.16
C MET A 100 1.84 9.69 -1.64
N PHE A 101 2.33 8.76 -2.43
CA PHE A 101 2.32 8.81 -3.88
C PHE A 101 1.32 7.80 -4.44
N PHE A 102 0.73 8.14 -5.57
CA PHE A 102 0.00 7.22 -6.42
C PHE A 102 0.49 7.41 -7.86
N SER A 103 0.18 6.48 -8.76
CA SER A 103 0.82 6.38 -10.08
C SER A 103 -0.17 6.60 -11.22
N PRO A 104 -0.54 7.86 -11.54
CA PRO A 104 -1.49 8.21 -12.59
C PRO A 104 -1.29 7.49 -13.92
N GLY A 105 -0.03 7.36 -14.37
CA GLY A 105 0.28 6.76 -15.67
C GLY A 105 -0.15 5.30 -15.81
N PHE A 106 -0.12 4.52 -14.72
CA PHE A 106 -0.60 3.15 -14.72
C PHE A 106 -2.13 3.10 -14.83
N ALA A 107 -2.82 3.88 -14.00
CA ALA A 107 -4.27 3.99 -14.02
C ALA A 107 -4.80 4.41 -15.41
N ILE A 108 -4.23 5.49 -15.97
CA ILE A 108 -4.63 6.03 -17.28
C ILE A 108 -4.41 4.99 -18.38
N ARG A 109 -3.25 4.30 -18.39
CA ARG A 109 -2.96 3.25 -19.39
C ARG A 109 -3.97 2.10 -19.31
N LEU A 110 -4.51 1.82 -18.13
CA LEU A 110 -5.51 0.77 -17.88
C LEU A 110 -6.95 1.24 -18.09
N GLY A 111 -7.15 2.48 -18.55
CA GLY A 111 -8.47 3.06 -18.82
C GLY A 111 -9.20 3.55 -17.57
N VAL A 112 -8.52 3.65 -16.43
CA VAL A 112 -9.10 4.18 -15.19
C VAL A 112 -9.01 5.71 -15.19
N PRO A 113 -10.15 6.42 -15.10
CA PRO A 113 -10.15 7.87 -15.04
C PRO A 113 -9.41 8.39 -13.80
N MET A 114 -8.70 9.51 -13.94
CA MET A 114 -8.01 10.16 -12.83
C MET A 114 -8.94 10.59 -11.70
N GLU A 115 -10.17 10.95 -12.02
CA GLU A 115 -11.21 11.25 -11.03
C GLU A 115 -11.53 10.04 -10.15
N THR A 116 -11.52 8.83 -10.71
CA THR A 116 -11.77 7.58 -9.99
C THR A 116 -10.66 7.31 -9.00
N VAL A 117 -9.40 7.47 -9.44
CA VAL A 117 -8.21 7.31 -8.57
C VAL A 117 -8.27 8.32 -7.43
N TRP A 118 -8.48 9.60 -7.75
CA TRP A 118 -8.51 10.67 -6.76
C TRP A 118 -9.66 10.51 -5.77
N ALA A 119 -10.86 10.16 -6.25
CA ALA A 119 -12.02 9.91 -5.40
C ALA A 119 -11.75 8.79 -4.40
N GLY A 120 -11.16 7.67 -4.86
CA GLY A 120 -10.82 6.54 -4.01
C GLY A 120 -9.75 6.87 -2.98
N VAL A 121 -8.62 7.43 -3.41
CA VAL A 121 -7.52 7.84 -2.49
C VAL A 121 -8.03 8.84 -1.45
N SER A 122 -8.76 9.87 -1.88
CA SER A 122 -9.30 10.89 -0.97
C SER A 122 -10.27 10.30 0.05
N ALA A 123 -11.15 9.39 -0.38
CA ALA A 123 -12.07 8.71 0.50
C ALA A 123 -11.32 7.80 1.50
N GLY A 124 -10.31 7.06 1.06
CA GLY A 124 -9.52 6.18 1.93
C GLY A 124 -8.76 6.95 3.01
N VAL A 125 -8.20 8.11 2.64
CA VAL A 125 -7.61 9.05 3.62
C VAL A 125 -8.66 9.53 4.61
N LYS A 126 -9.84 9.96 4.12
CA LYS A 126 -10.91 10.47 4.98
C LYS A 126 -11.40 9.41 5.98
N ASP A 127 -11.65 8.19 5.50
CA ASP A 127 -12.09 7.06 6.33
C ASP A 127 -11.02 6.74 7.38
N ALA A 128 -9.74 6.65 6.99
CA ALA A 128 -8.64 6.38 7.91
C ALA A 128 -8.46 7.47 8.98
N ARG A 129 -8.60 8.75 8.63
CA ARG A 129 -8.55 9.86 9.61
C ARG A 129 -9.65 9.75 10.65
N HIS A 130 -10.86 9.39 10.21
CA HIS A 130 -12.00 9.21 11.10
C HIS A 130 -11.83 7.99 12.02
N ASP A 131 -11.47 6.84 11.44
CA ASP A 131 -11.49 5.55 12.14
C ASP A 131 -10.22 5.30 12.98
N LEU A 132 -9.09 5.87 12.58
CA LEU A 132 -7.77 5.63 13.20
C LEU A 132 -7.25 6.81 14.04
N ASP A 133 -8.00 7.91 14.11
CA ASP A 133 -7.65 9.13 14.85
C ASP A 133 -6.30 9.73 14.41
N ILE A 134 -6.16 9.99 13.08
CA ILE A 134 -4.96 10.56 12.43
C ILE A 134 -5.25 11.79 11.57
#